data_AF-A0A3D0RLZ0-F1
#
_entry.id   AF-A0A3D0RLZ0-F1
#
_cell.length_a   1.000
_cell.length_b   1.000
_cell.length_c   1.000
_cell.angle_alpha   90.00
_cell.angle_beta   90.00
_cell.angle_gamma   90.00
#
_symmetry.space_group_name_H-M   'P 1'
#
loop_
_entity.id
_entity.type
_entity.pdbx_description
1 polymer ?
#
loop_
_entity_poly.entity_id
_entity_poly.type
_entity_poly.pdbx_seq_one_letter_code
_entity_poly.pdbx_strand_id
1 'polypeptide(L)'
;ETIAYSLSIPFASTLVFASVMKHQDAPGTTFKKHMNIAQGLLSEDDFLLTEILFNPYTPDQLVKIREKLKELLAIIEVRDSEAMKVFLTQVRKNIE
;
A
#
# COMPACT_ATOMS: atom_id res chain seq x y z
N GLU A 1 -11.75 -16.25 8.55
CA GLU A 1 -11.23 -14.96 9.04
C GLU A 1 -11.36 -13.96 7.92
N THR A 2 -12.41 -13.14 7.92
CA THR A 2 -13.10 -12.96 6.62
C THR A 2 -13.40 -11.53 6.18
N ILE A 3 -13.22 -10.48 7.00
CA ILE A 3 -13.44 -9.09 6.52
C ILE A 3 -12.41 -8.09 7.06
N ALA A 4 -12.15 -8.07 8.37
CA ALA A 4 -11.25 -7.07 8.93
C ALA A 4 -9.77 -7.28 8.51
N TYR A 5 -9.34 -8.54 8.35
CA TYR A 5 -7.99 -8.88 7.86
C TYR A 5 -7.73 -8.33 6.44
N SER A 6 -8.74 -8.31 5.57
CA SER A 6 -8.58 -7.90 4.18
C SER A 6 -8.57 -6.37 4.01
N LEU A 7 -9.15 -5.62 4.95
CA LEU A 7 -9.25 -4.15 4.85
C LEU A 7 -8.03 -3.41 5.40
N SER A 8 -7.35 -3.94 6.42
CA SER A 8 -6.21 -3.23 7.04
C SER A 8 -5.04 -3.00 6.07
N ILE A 9 -4.73 -3.97 5.20
CA ILE A 9 -3.64 -3.86 4.20
C ILE A 9 -3.88 -2.72 3.20
N PRO A 10 -5.00 -2.69 2.45
CA PRO A 10 -5.25 -1.63 1.47
C PRO A 10 -5.43 -0.26 2.13
N PHE A 11 -6.04 -0.18 3.33
CA PHE A 11 -6.20 1.08 4.06
C PHE A 11 -4.83 1.64 4.46
N ALA A 12 -4.00 0.84 5.14
CA ALA A 12 -2.66 1.23 5.52
C ALA A 12 -1.81 1.66 4.32
N SER A 13 -1.82 0.87 3.23
CA SER A 13 -1.04 1.19 2.02
C SER A 13 -1.48 2.52 1.40
N THR A 14 -2.79 2.78 1.36
CA THR A 14 -3.36 4.02 0.82
C THR A 14 -3.05 5.22 1.71
N LEU A 15 -3.12 5.08 3.03
CA LEU A 15 -2.78 6.14 3.98
C LEU A 15 -1.30 6.48 3.94
N VAL A 16 -0.41 5.47 3.88
CA VAL A 16 1.04 5.69 3.74
C VAL A 16 1.33 6.39 2.41
N PHE A 17 0.72 5.95 1.31
CA PHE A 17 0.81 6.66 0.02
C PHE A 17 0.39 8.12 0.17
N ALA A 18 -0.82 8.40 0.68
CA ALA A 18 -1.35 9.74 0.88
C ALA A 18 -0.48 10.61 1.82
N SER A 19 0.14 10.01 2.84
CA SER A 19 0.96 10.74 3.82
C SER A 19 2.24 11.34 3.26
N VAL A 20 2.77 10.76 2.17
CA VAL A 20 3.97 11.27 1.48
C VAL A 20 3.62 11.97 0.17
N MET A 21 2.34 12.04 -0.18
CA MET A 21 1.89 12.71 -1.38
C MET A 21 2.17 14.21 -1.30
N LYS A 22 2.73 14.74 -2.39
CA LYS A 22 2.77 16.17 -2.66
C LYS A 22 1.79 16.46 -3.78
N HIS A 23 1.14 17.63 -3.73
CA HIS A 23 0.32 18.06 -4.86
C HIS A 23 1.23 18.16 -6.09
N GLN A 24 1.00 17.28 -7.06
CA GLN A 24 1.75 17.21 -8.29
C GLN A 24 0.74 17.23 -9.42
N ASP A 25 0.99 18.08 -10.42
CA ASP A 25 0.37 17.97 -11.73
C ASP A 25 0.95 16.75 -12.46
N ALA A 26 0.82 15.56 -11.88
CA ALA A 26 1.36 14.33 -12.44
C ALA A 26 0.51 13.92 -13.66
N PRO A 27 1.07 13.89 -14.88
CA PRO A 27 0.34 13.42 -16.04
C PRO A 27 0.24 11.89 -15.98
N GLY A 28 -0.96 11.35 -15.81
CA GLY A 28 -1.19 9.91 -15.89
C GLY A 28 -2.53 9.45 -15.34
N THR A 29 -3.10 8.43 -15.96
CA THR A 29 -4.39 7.84 -15.54
C THR A 29 -4.26 6.99 -14.27
N THR A 30 -3.14 6.28 -14.09
CA THR A 30 -2.90 5.43 -12.91
C THR A 30 -2.70 6.24 -11.63
N PHE A 31 -1.93 7.32 -11.69
CA PHE A 31 -1.76 8.21 -10.54
C PHE A 31 -3.09 8.79 -10.07
N LYS A 32 -3.93 9.28 -11.00
CA LYS A 32 -5.28 9.75 -10.68
C LYS A 32 -6.15 8.67 -10.05
N LYS A 33 -6.03 7.41 -10.48
CA LYS A 33 -6.74 6.28 -9.85
C LYS A 33 -6.33 6.08 -8.39
N HIS A 34 -5.03 6.05 -8.10
CA HIS A 34 -4.55 5.92 -6.71
C HIS A 34 -4.96 7.14 -5.85
N MET A 35 -4.90 8.34 -6.40
CA MET A 35 -5.36 9.55 -5.72
C MET A 35 -6.85 9.50 -5.42
N ASN A 36 -7.69 9.08 -6.37
CA ASN A 36 -9.13 8.94 -6.15
C ASN A 36 -9.44 7.89 -5.06
N ILE A 37 -8.67 6.80 -4.99
CA ILE A 37 -8.80 5.81 -3.90
C ILE A 37 -8.45 6.46 -2.55
N ALA A 38 -7.35 7.21 -2.48
CA ALA A 38 -6.95 7.91 -1.26
C ALA A 38 -7.97 8.95 -0.81
N GLN A 39 -8.52 9.72 -1.74
CA GLN A 39 -9.58 10.70 -1.47
C GLN A 39 -10.86 10.02 -0.99
N GLY A 40 -11.27 8.92 -1.63
CA GLY A 40 -12.43 8.14 -1.20
C GLY A 40 -12.23 7.58 0.21
N LEU A 41 -11.07 6.99 0.49
CA LEU A 41 -10.73 6.48 1.81
C LEU A 41 -10.79 7.55 2.89
N LEU A 42 -10.19 8.72 2.64
CA LEU A 42 -10.15 9.85 3.59
C LEU A 42 -11.47 10.63 3.65
N SER A 43 -12.48 10.25 2.87
CA SER A 43 -13.85 10.78 3.00
C SER A 43 -14.70 9.99 4.00
N GLU A 44 -14.22 8.82 4.45
CA GLU A 44 -14.83 8.05 5.52
C GLU A 44 -14.61 8.73 6.90
N ASP A 45 -15.44 8.39 7.87
CA ASP A 45 -15.35 8.94 9.22
C ASP A 45 -14.12 8.42 10.00
N ASP A 46 -13.47 9.30 10.77
CA ASP A 46 -12.27 8.99 11.55
C ASP A 46 -12.45 7.81 12.51
N PHE A 47 -13.65 7.64 13.08
CA PHE A 47 -13.98 6.51 13.95
C PHE A 47 -13.90 5.19 13.19
N LEU A 48 -14.46 5.14 11.98
CA LEU A 48 -14.43 3.96 11.12
C LEU A 48 -13.01 3.62 10.68
N LEU A 49 -12.23 4.61 10.25
CA LEU A 49 -10.83 4.43 9.88
C LEU A 49 -10.02 3.87 11.05
N THR A 50 -10.25 4.41 12.25
CA THR A 50 -9.59 3.96 13.48
C THR A 50 -9.97 2.52 13.84
N GLU A 51 -11.25 2.15 13.76
CA GLU A 51 -11.71 0.79 14.04
C GLU A 51 -11.06 -0.25 13.11
N ILE A 52 -10.93 0.07 11.83
CA ILE A 52 -10.30 -0.81 10.83
C ILE A 52 -8.79 -0.96 11.07
N LEU A 53 -8.10 0.13 11.44
CA LEU A 53 -6.65 0.15 11.66
C LEU A 53 -6.24 -0.38 13.03
N PHE A 54 -7.10 -0.28 14.03
CA PHE A 54 -6.84 -0.81 15.39
C PHE A 54 -7.26 -2.27 15.53
N ASN A 55 -7.51 -2.95 14.41
CA ASN A 55 -7.68 -4.39 14.39
C ASN A 55 -6.39 -5.08 14.93
N PRO A 56 -6.51 -6.11 15.79
CA PRO A 56 -5.36 -6.80 16.40
C PRO A 56 -4.33 -7.36 15.42
N TYR A 57 -4.72 -7.65 14.18
CA TYR A 57 -3.85 -8.20 13.14
C TYR A 57 -3.16 -7.12 12.29
N THR A 58 -3.60 -5.85 12.35
CA THR A 58 -3.02 -4.76 11.57
C THR A 58 -1.51 -4.58 11.79
N PRO A 59 -0.98 -4.65 13.02
CA PRO A 59 0.47 -4.53 13.24
C PRO A 59 1.30 -5.54 12.43
N ASP A 60 0.89 -6.82 12.42
CA ASP A 60 1.60 -7.86 11.67
C ASP A 60 1.54 -7.63 10.16
N GLN A 61 0.43 -7.09 9.65
CA GLN A 61 0.33 -6.73 8.24
C GLN A 61 1.24 -5.55 7.89
N LEU A 62 1.32 -4.54 8.77
CA LEU A 62 2.25 -3.42 8.60
C LEU A 62 3.71 -3.88 8.60
N VAL A 63 4.05 -4.87 9.42
CA VAL A 63 5.39 -5.48 9.42
C VAL A 63 5.69 -6.10 8.05
N LYS A 64 4.78 -6.91 7.50
CA LYS A 64 4.94 -7.52 6.17
C LYS A 64 5.09 -6.47 5.06
N ILE A 65 4.28 -5.40 5.09
CA ILE A 65 4.39 -4.30 4.13
C ILE A 65 5.76 -3.62 4.25
N ARG A 66 6.23 -3.34 5.47
CA ARG A 66 7.53 -2.72 5.71
C ARG A 66 8.69 -3.59 5.23
N GLU A 67 8.63 -4.90 5.44
CA GLU A 67 9.63 -5.84 4.93
C GLU A 67 9.68 -5.83 3.40
N LYS A 68 8.51 -5.85 2.74
CA LYS A 68 8.43 -5.77 1.28
C LYS A 68 8.89 -4.42 0.74
N LEU A 69 8.60 -3.33 1.45
CA LEU A 69 9.11 -2.00 1.09
C LEU A 69 10.63 -1.92 1.23
N LYS A 70 11.20 -2.52 2.28
CA LYS A 70 12.66 -2.61 2.48
C LYS A 70 13.33 -3.42 1.35
N GLU A 71 12.75 -4.56 0.97
CA GLU A 71 13.22 -5.38 -0.16
C GLU A 71 13.20 -4.58 -1.46
N LEU A 72 12.08 -3.92 -1.78
CA LEU A 72 11.95 -3.09 -2.97
C LEU A 72 12.95 -1.93 -2.99
N LEU A 73 13.13 -1.25 -1.85
CA LEU A 73 14.11 -0.16 -1.73
C LEU A 73 15.53 -0.65 -2.03
N ALA A 74 15.94 -1.77 -1.44
CA ALA A 74 17.27 -2.35 -1.67
C ALA A 74 17.50 -2.64 -3.16
N ILE A 75 16.52 -3.26 -3.84
CA ILE A 75 16.59 -3.53 -5.28
C ILE A 75 16.78 -2.24 -6.09
N ILE A 76 16.04 -1.18 -5.74
CA ILE A 76 16.10 0.12 -6.43
C ILE A 76 17.44 0.82 -6.21
N GLU A 77 17.97 0.83 -4.99
CA GLU A 77 19.23 1.49 -4.64
C GLU A 77 20.41 0.97 -5.46
N VAL A 78 20.47 -0.35 -5.67
CA VAL A 78 21.53 -0.99 -6.48
C VAL A 78 21.15 -1.15 -7.96
N ARG A 79 19.93 -0.75 -8.35
CA ARG A 79 19.38 -0.88 -9.71
C ARG A 79 19.41 -2.32 -10.24
N ASP A 80 19.14 -3.30 -9.38
CA ASP A 80 19.17 -4.72 -9.73
C ASP A 80 17.94 -5.12 -10.56
N SER A 81 18.16 -5.30 -11.86
CA SER A 81 17.08 -5.63 -12.80
C SER A 81 16.60 -7.08 -12.69
N GLU A 82 17.47 -8.01 -12.28
CA GLU A 82 17.10 -9.42 -12.11
C GLU A 82 16.24 -9.59 -10.86
N ALA A 83 16.66 -9.01 -9.74
CA ALA A 83 15.88 -9.02 -8.51
C ALA A 83 14.53 -8.31 -8.70
N MET A 84 14.48 -7.19 -9.43
CA MET A 84 13.23 -6.51 -9.77
C MET A 84 12.27 -7.43 -10.55
N LYS A 85 12.77 -8.21 -11.52
CA LYS A 85 11.95 -9.16 -12.28
C LYS A 85 11.36 -10.24 -11.37
N VAL A 86 12.16 -10.78 -10.44
CA VAL A 86 11.70 -11.77 -9.45
C VAL A 86 10.63 -11.17 -8.55
N PHE A 87 10.89 -9.99 -7.99
CA PHE A 87 9.93 -9.28 -7.14
C PHE A 87 8.59 -9.06 -7.83
N LEU A 88 8.60 -8.52 -9.06
CA LEU A 88 7.38 -8.29 -9.84
C LEU A 88 6.64 -9.59 -10.18
N THR A 89 7.35 -10.68 -10.43
CA THR A 89 6.74 -12.00 -10.68
C THR A 89 6.03 -12.50 -9.42
N GLN A 90 6.66 -12.37 -8.26
CA GLN A 90 6.05 -12.73 -6.99
C GLN A 90 4.80 -11.89 -6.70
N VAL A 91 4.85 -10.57 -6.95
CA VAL A 91 3.68 -9.69 -6.77
C VAL A 91 2.53 -10.10 -7.69
N ARG A 92 2.81 -10.41 -8.97
CA ARG A 92 1.78 -10.90 -9.90
C ARG A 92 1.10 -12.17 -9.40
N LYS A 93 1.89 -13.15 -8.94
CA LYS A 93 1.37 -14.40 -8.39
C LYS A 93 0.48 -14.20 -7.16
N ASN A 94 0.72 -13.15 -6.37
CA ASN A 94 -0.10 -12.85 -5.20
C ASN A 94 -1.48 -12.28 -5.53
N ILE A 95 -1.71 -11.83 -6.77
CA ILE A 95 -2.97 -11.23 -7.24
C ILE A 95 -3.65 -12.03 -8.37
N GLU A 96 -3.16 -13.25 -8.63
CA GLU A 96 -3.84 -14.27 -9.45
C GLU A 96 -5.00 -14.92 -8.68
#